data_AF-A0A7V8NLR4-F1
#
_entry.id   AF-A0A7V8NLR4-F1
#
_cell.length_a   1.000
_cell.length_b   1.000
_cell.length_c   1.000
_cell.angle_alpha   90.00
_cell.angle_beta   90.00
_cell.angle_gamma   90.00
#
_symmetry.space_group_name_H-M   'P 1'
#
loop_
_entity.id
_entity.type
_entity.pdbx_description
1 polymer ?
#
loop_
_entity_poly.entity_id
_entity_poly.type
_entity_poly.pdbx_seq_one_letter_code
_entity_poly.pdbx_strand_id
1 'polypeptide(L)'
;TGGMVPRGADAIVMVEHAEVCGSKLRVARAVTAGSGITFSGTDITSGETVLRRGHPLTSRDTGVLAAIGVATVDVWRKPVVAILSTGDEIIRPGEPMQPSKVYDSNSQVLADAVRELGGEARRLGIAPDDIDALRERLHSALKFADVVLLSGGTSKGAGDVSYRVVAELQDPGVVAHGVALKPGKPICLAATGGRPVAVLPGFPTSAIFTFHEFLAPVIRSLAGRGLEEREVVPAKLAVRVNSEIGRTEYLLVGLVEAPDDGTSPSLAAFPMGQGSGSVTTFSRADGFATIDRHEEIVEAGTIIQVQLLGRDLHLADLVVIGSHCVALDYLLGVLQQQGIRSKFLAVGSTAGLEAAKRCQCDAAGIHLLDARTNEYNQPFLTPELELIPGYGRLQGVVFRRG
;
A
#
# COMPACT_ATOMS: atom_id res chain seq x y z
N THR A 1 -30.41 34.66 16.23
CA THR A 1 -29.24 34.56 15.31
C THR A 1 -29.69 33.91 14.01
N GLY A 2 -29.21 34.38 12.86
CA GLY A 2 -29.57 33.83 11.52
C GLY A 2 -30.90 34.33 10.92
N GLY A 3 -31.65 35.17 11.63
CA GLY A 3 -32.86 35.80 11.11
C GLY A 3 -32.55 36.97 10.17
N MET A 4 -33.43 37.23 9.22
CA MET A 4 -33.32 38.38 8.32
C MET A 4 -33.47 39.70 9.11
N VAL A 5 -32.52 40.61 8.92
CA VAL A 5 -32.56 41.95 9.55
C VAL A 5 -33.73 42.76 8.95
N PRO A 6 -34.61 43.36 9.78
CA PRO A 6 -35.72 44.19 9.29
C PRO A 6 -35.24 45.38 8.47
N ARG A 7 -36.04 45.79 7.47
CA ARG A 7 -35.74 46.98 6.67
C ARG A 7 -35.61 48.21 7.58
N GLY A 8 -34.51 48.95 7.42
CA GLY A 8 -34.21 50.16 8.17
C GLY A 8 -33.41 49.94 9.47
N ALA A 9 -33.23 48.71 9.94
CA ALA A 9 -32.32 48.41 11.03
C ALA A 9 -30.87 48.31 10.50
N ASP A 10 -29.92 48.87 11.24
CA ASP A 10 -28.50 48.95 10.86
C ASP A 10 -27.55 48.29 11.87
N ALA A 11 -28.04 47.77 12.99
CA ALA A 11 -27.26 47.03 13.97
C ALA A 11 -28.13 46.02 14.76
N ILE A 12 -27.48 45.03 15.37
CA ILE A 12 -28.10 44.04 16.26
C ILE A 12 -27.46 44.16 17.65
N VAL A 13 -28.31 44.30 18.67
CA VAL A 13 -27.90 44.25 20.08
C VAL A 13 -28.11 42.83 20.60
N MET A 14 -27.07 42.24 21.17
CA MET A 14 -27.15 40.95 21.89
C MET A 14 -28.15 41.04 23.05
N VAL A 15 -28.94 39.98 23.28
CA VAL A 15 -30.01 39.99 24.30
C VAL A 15 -29.45 40.21 25.70
N GLU A 16 -28.21 39.78 25.94
CA GLU A 16 -27.44 39.98 27.17
C GLU A 16 -27.14 41.47 27.46
N HIS A 17 -27.32 42.35 26.48
CA HIS A 17 -27.12 43.80 26.58
C HIS A 17 -28.43 44.59 26.45
N ALA A 18 -29.58 43.91 26.47
CA ALA A 18 -30.89 44.53 26.37
C ALA A 18 -31.83 44.04 27.49
N GLU A 19 -32.61 44.96 28.05
CA GLU A 19 -33.55 44.66 29.12
C GLU A 19 -34.93 45.23 28.79
N VAL A 20 -35.97 44.41 28.92
CA VAL A 20 -37.35 44.85 28.71
C VAL A 20 -37.86 45.53 29.98
N CYS A 21 -38.22 46.80 29.89
CA CYS A 21 -38.78 47.59 30.98
C CYS A 21 -40.20 48.03 30.60
N GLY A 22 -41.20 47.20 30.91
CA GLY A 22 -42.59 47.44 30.53
C GLY A 22 -42.77 47.42 29.00
N SER A 23 -43.21 48.53 28.42
CA SER A 23 -43.37 48.67 26.96
C SER A 23 -42.13 49.22 26.23
N LYS A 24 -40.99 49.36 26.93
CA LYS A 24 -39.75 49.91 26.39
C LYS A 24 -38.62 48.89 26.47
N LEU A 25 -37.67 48.98 25.55
CA LEU A 25 -36.42 48.22 25.60
C LEU A 25 -35.29 49.16 26.04
N ARG A 26 -34.60 48.82 27.13
CA ARG A 26 -33.38 49.49 27.58
C ARG A 26 -32.18 48.77 26.99
N VAL A 27 -31.38 49.49 26.20
CA VAL A 27 -30.11 48.98 25.66
C VAL A 27 -28.97 49.47 26.56
N ALA A 28 -28.29 48.54 27.23
CA ALA A 28 -27.25 48.84 28.21
C ALA A 28 -25.88 49.16 27.57
N ARG A 29 -25.68 48.75 26.30
CA ARG A 29 -24.44 48.93 25.56
C ARG A 29 -24.73 49.49 24.17
N ALA A 30 -24.12 50.63 23.85
CA ALA A 30 -24.20 51.19 22.50
C ALA A 30 -23.54 50.25 21.47
N VAL A 31 -24.13 50.17 20.28
CA VAL A 31 -23.61 49.41 19.14
C VAL A 31 -23.42 50.34 17.94
N THR A 32 -22.43 50.05 17.11
CA THR A 32 -22.19 50.78 15.86
C THR A 32 -22.97 50.15 14.71
N ALA A 33 -23.22 50.92 13.65
CA ALA A 33 -23.77 50.38 12.41
C ALA A 33 -22.94 49.18 11.91
N GLY A 34 -23.63 48.15 11.42
CA GLY A 34 -23.09 46.86 11.00
C GLY A 34 -22.85 45.86 12.13
N SER A 35 -22.93 46.27 13.40
CA SER A 35 -22.65 45.36 14.53
C SER A 35 -23.66 44.21 14.58
N GLY A 36 -23.14 42.98 14.65
CA GLY A 36 -23.96 41.76 14.69
C GLY A 36 -24.67 41.41 13.37
N ILE A 37 -24.43 42.17 12.29
CA ILE A 37 -25.00 41.89 10.96
C ILE A 37 -23.97 41.14 10.11
N THR A 38 -24.39 40.00 9.56
CA THR A 38 -23.67 39.33 8.46
C THR A 38 -24.29 39.78 7.15
N PHE A 39 -23.49 40.40 6.27
CA PHE A 39 -23.98 40.93 5.01
C PHE A 39 -24.16 39.83 3.96
N SER A 40 -25.00 40.10 2.96
CA SER A 40 -25.18 39.20 1.82
C SER A 40 -23.85 38.98 1.11
N GLY A 41 -23.48 37.73 0.87
CA GLY A 41 -22.23 37.39 0.18
C GLY A 41 -20.97 37.51 1.02
N THR A 42 -21.06 37.66 2.35
CA THR A 42 -19.88 37.65 3.23
C THR A 42 -19.13 36.31 3.22
N ASP A 43 -19.85 35.21 3.03
CA ASP A 43 -19.26 33.87 2.93
C ASP A 43 -19.09 33.45 1.46
N ILE A 44 -20.20 33.33 0.72
CA ILE A 44 -20.21 32.93 -0.70
C ILE A 44 -21.07 33.91 -1.49
N THR A 45 -20.51 34.41 -2.59
CA THR A 45 -21.22 35.32 -3.51
C THR A 45 -21.91 34.58 -4.66
N SER A 46 -22.97 35.17 -5.21
CA SER A 46 -23.65 34.61 -6.38
C SER A 46 -22.71 34.59 -7.59
N GLY A 47 -22.54 33.43 -8.21
CA GLY A 47 -21.65 33.22 -9.36
C GLY A 47 -20.21 32.83 -8.99
N GLU A 48 -19.89 32.77 -7.70
CA GLU A 48 -18.60 32.31 -7.21
C GLU A 48 -18.39 30.81 -7.45
N THR A 49 -17.17 30.41 -7.80
CA THR A 49 -16.82 28.99 -7.91
C THR A 49 -16.40 28.45 -6.55
N VAL A 50 -17.26 27.65 -5.91
CA VAL A 50 -16.99 27.06 -4.59
C VAL A 50 -16.14 25.79 -4.64
N LEU A 51 -16.16 25.04 -5.75
CA LEU A 51 -15.38 23.82 -5.95
C LEU A 51 -14.89 23.74 -7.40
N ARG A 52 -13.70 23.16 -7.61
CA ARG A 52 -13.10 22.98 -8.94
C ARG A 52 -13.21 21.52 -9.39
N ARG A 53 -13.23 21.32 -10.71
CA ARG A 53 -13.22 19.99 -11.35
C ARG A 53 -12.01 19.18 -10.88
N GLY A 54 -12.22 17.93 -10.51
CA GLY A 54 -11.16 17.03 -10.02
C GLY A 54 -10.92 17.09 -8.51
N HIS A 55 -11.62 17.97 -7.79
CA HIS A 55 -11.53 18.04 -6.33
C HIS A 55 -12.17 16.81 -5.66
N PRO A 56 -11.43 16.06 -4.81
CA PRO A 56 -12.00 14.96 -4.03
C PRO A 56 -12.97 15.49 -2.96
N LEU A 57 -14.24 15.09 -3.04
CA LEU A 57 -15.24 15.54 -2.07
C LEU A 57 -15.01 14.91 -0.69
N THR A 58 -14.93 15.78 0.32
CA THR A 58 -14.90 15.47 1.74
C THR A 58 -16.19 15.94 2.42
N SER A 59 -16.34 15.67 3.72
CA SER A 59 -17.47 16.19 4.51
C SER A 59 -17.59 17.72 4.45
N ARG A 60 -16.46 18.42 4.37
CA ARG A 60 -16.39 19.89 4.26
C ARG A 60 -17.01 20.36 2.94
N ASP A 61 -16.64 19.71 1.85
CA ASP A 61 -17.10 20.06 0.50
C ASP A 61 -18.59 19.76 0.32
N THR A 62 -19.06 18.61 0.82
CA THR A 62 -20.49 18.29 0.81
C THR A 62 -21.31 19.23 1.67
N GLY A 63 -20.74 19.78 2.75
CA GLY A 63 -21.36 20.81 3.57
C GLY A 63 -21.55 22.13 2.82
N VAL A 64 -20.53 22.55 2.06
CA VAL A 64 -20.62 23.73 1.19
C VAL A 64 -21.70 23.55 0.12
N LEU A 65 -21.73 22.40 -0.57
CA LEU A 65 -22.75 22.09 -1.56
C LEU A 65 -24.17 22.13 -0.98
N ALA A 66 -24.36 21.56 0.21
CA ALA A 66 -25.65 21.60 0.91
C ALA A 66 -26.04 23.03 1.31
N ALA A 67 -25.09 23.85 1.78
CA ALA A 67 -25.32 25.24 2.18
C ALA A 67 -25.80 26.12 1.02
N ILE A 68 -25.36 25.84 -0.21
CA ILE A 68 -25.81 26.53 -1.42
C ILE A 68 -27.03 25.87 -2.10
N GLY A 69 -27.64 24.86 -1.47
CA GLY A 69 -28.83 24.19 -1.97
C GLY A 69 -28.60 23.20 -3.11
N VAL A 70 -27.35 22.76 -3.34
CA VAL A 70 -27.02 21.76 -4.37
C VAL A 70 -27.17 20.36 -3.80
N ALA A 71 -28.19 19.63 -4.27
CA ALA A 71 -28.50 18.27 -3.80
C ALA A 71 -27.69 17.17 -4.51
N THR A 72 -27.30 17.39 -5.76
CA THR A 72 -26.57 16.42 -6.59
C THR A 72 -25.51 17.14 -7.42
N VAL A 73 -24.38 16.47 -7.64
CA VAL A 73 -23.28 16.96 -8.47
C VAL A 73 -22.78 15.87 -9.40
N ASP A 74 -22.27 16.27 -10.56
CA ASP A 74 -21.60 15.35 -11.48
C ASP A 74 -20.25 14.92 -10.90
N VAL A 75 -20.06 13.61 -10.78
CA VAL A 75 -18.82 12.99 -10.29
C VAL A 75 -18.30 11.98 -11.29
N TRP A 76 -17.01 11.67 -11.22
CA TRP A 76 -16.47 10.67 -12.12
C TRP A 76 -16.94 9.31 -11.65
N ARG A 77 -17.43 8.50 -12.59
CA ARG A 77 -17.79 7.12 -12.28
C ARG A 77 -16.53 6.36 -11.87
N LYS A 78 -16.70 5.40 -10.96
CA LYS A 78 -15.63 4.46 -10.63
C LYS A 78 -15.34 3.59 -11.87
N PRO A 79 -14.08 3.51 -12.36
CA PRO A 79 -13.75 2.60 -13.44
C PRO A 79 -13.93 1.15 -12.99
N VAL A 80 -14.56 0.33 -13.82
CA VAL A 80 -14.78 -1.09 -13.54
C VAL A 80 -13.57 -1.89 -14.01
N VAL A 81 -12.92 -2.60 -13.09
CA VAL A 81 -11.75 -3.44 -13.37
C VAL A 81 -12.14 -4.91 -13.20
N ALA A 82 -12.15 -5.67 -14.28
CA ALA A 82 -12.35 -7.11 -14.24
C ALA A 82 -11.01 -7.81 -13.92
N ILE A 83 -11.04 -8.77 -12.99
CA ILE A 83 -9.86 -9.51 -12.55
C ILE A 83 -10.13 -11.00 -12.75
N LEU A 84 -9.31 -11.63 -13.57
CA LEU A 84 -9.39 -13.05 -13.89
C LEU A 84 -8.08 -13.73 -13.52
N SER A 85 -8.13 -14.73 -12.65
CA SER A 85 -6.96 -15.55 -12.34
C SER A 85 -6.90 -16.74 -13.30
N THR A 86 -5.70 -17.20 -13.61
CA THR A 86 -5.47 -18.40 -14.42
C THR A 86 -4.46 -19.31 -13.73
N GLY A 87 -4.51 -20.60 -14.02
CA GLY A 87 -3.61 -21.60 -13.45
C GLY A 87 -4.38 -22.77 -12.87
N ASP A 88 -4.09 -23.96 -13.38
CA ASP A 88 -4.68 -25.19 -12.86
C ASP A 88 -4.24 -25.44 -11.40
N GLU A 89 -3.13 -24.89 -10.94
CA GLU A 89 -2.66 -24.97 -9.55
C GLU A 89 -3.46 -24.08 -8.57
N ILE A 90 -4.32 -23.19 -9.07
CA ILE A 90 -4.96 -22.16 -8.24
C ILE A 90 -6.30 -22.68 -7.68
N ILE A 91 -6.53 -22.47 -6.38
CA ILE A 91 -7.80 -22.74 -5.69
C ILE A 91 -8.29 -21.49 -4.94
N ARG A 92 -9.59 -21.44 -4.62
CA ARG A 92 -10.15 -20.25 -3.96
C ARG A 92 -9.83 -20.25 -2.46
N PRO A 93 -9.54 -19.09 -1.86
CA PRO A 93 -9.52 -18.96 -0.41
C PRO A 93 -10.84 -19.49 0.20
N GLY A 94 -10.73 -20.36 1.21
CA GLY A 94 -11.85 -21.03 1.85
C GLY A 94 -12.10 -22.47 1.37
N GLU A 95 -11.54 -22.87 0.22
CA GLU A 95 -11.53 -24.27 -0.21
C GLU A 95 -10.46 -25.08 0.56
N PRO A 96 -10.66 -26.39 0.79
CA PRO A 96 -9.65 -27.22 1.46
C PRO A 96 -8.37 -27.31 0.64
N MET A 97 -7.22 -27.17 1.30
CA MET A 97 -5.91 -27.29 0.64
C MET A 97 -5.74 -28.69 0.03
N GLN A 98 -5.29 -28.73 -1.22
CA GLN A 98 -5.03 -29.96 -1.96
C GLN A 98 -3.54 -30.04 -2.33
N PRO A 99 -2.98 -31.26 -2.51
CA PRO A 99 -1.62 -31.42 -3.01
C PRO A 99 -1.41 -30.64 -4.31
N SER A 100 -0.28 -29.92 -4.40
CA SER A 100 0.11 -29.13 -5.57
C SER A 100 -0.83 -27.97 -5.93
N LYS A 101 -1.69 -27.53 -5.01
CA LYS A 101 -2.50 -26.32 -5.18
C LYS A 101 -2.01 -25.16 -4.31
N VAL A 102 -2.29 -23.94 -4.74
CA VAL A 102 -2.05 -22.71 -3.97
C VAL A 102 -3.29 -21.82 -4.03
N TYR A 103 -3.50 -21.00 -2.99
CA TYR A 103 -4.64 -20.11 -2.94
C TYR A 103 -4.47 -18.89 -3.86
N ASP A 104 -5.56 -18.44 -4.47
CA ASP A 104 -5.62 -17.21 -5.26
C ASP A 104 -5.48 -15.95 -4.39
N SER A 105 -4.23 -15.58 -4.07
CA SER A 105 -3.93 -14.33 -3.36
C SER A 105 -3.97 -13.10 -4.26
N ASN A 106 -3.66 -13.26 -5.55
CA ASN A 106 -3.51 -12.13 -6.46
C ASN A 106 -4.84 -11.46 -6.75
N SER A 107 -5.89 -12.25 -6.99
CA SER A 107 -7.24 -11.70 -7.21
C SER A 107 -7.73 -10.87 -6.02
N GLN A 108 -7.36 -11.27 -4.79
CA GLN A 108 -7.68 -10.50 -3.60
C GLN A 108 -6.89 -9.18 -3.55
N VAL A 109 -5.56 -9.25 -3.61
CA VAL A 109 -4.69 -8.06 -3.51
C VAL A 109 -4.96 -7.05 -4.63
N LEU A 110 -5.14 -7.51 -5.87
CA LEU A 110 -5.47 -6.64 -7.00
C LEU A 110 -6.86 -5.99 -6.84
N ALA A 111 -7.84 -6.72 -6.30
CA ALA A 111 -9.17 -6.16 -6.08
C ALA A 111 -9.16 -5.05 -5.04
N ASP A 112 -8.37 -5.21 -3.97
CA ASP A 112 -8.22 -4.20 -2.93
C ASP A 112 -7.46 -2.98 -3.46
N ALA A 113 -6.35 -3.19 -4.16
CA ALA A 113 -5.58 -2.10 -4.79
C ALA A 113 -6.42 -1.29 -5.79
N VAL A 114 -7.27 -1.94 -6.60
CA VAL A 114 -8.23 -1.23 -7.47
C VAL A 114 -9.17 -0.33 -6.68
N ARG A 115 -9.71 -0.79 -5.55
CA ARG A 115 -10.64 -0.01 -4.72
C ARG A 115 -9.94 1.20 -4.09
N GLU A 116 -8.72 1.02 -3.61
CA GLU A 116 -7.89 2.11 -3.06
C GLU A 116 -7.65 3.22 -4.09
N LEU A 117 -7.44 2.84 -5.35
CA LEU A 117 -7.26 3.77 -6.48
C LEU A 117 -8.57 4.42 -6.95
N GLY A 118 -9.72 4.05 -6.38
CA GLY A 118 -11.03 4.62 -6.68
C GLY A 118 -11.83 3.86 -7.74
N GLY A 119 -11.40 2.66 -8.12
CA GLY A 119 -12.12 1.78 -9.04
C GLY A 119 -13.13 0.85 -8.36
N GLU A 120 -13.88 0.12 -9.18
CA GLU A 120 -14.73 -1.00 -8.80
C GLU A 120 -14.10 -2.31 -9.30
N ALA A 121 -13.65 -3.17 -8.38
CA ALA A 121 -13.07 -4.46 -8.73
C ALA A 121 -14.15 -5.55 -8.89
N ARG A 122 -14.12 -6.25 -10.03
CA ARG A 122 -14.97 -7.41 -10.33
C ARG A 122 -14.13 -8.67 -10.53
N ARG A 123 -14.09 -9.54 -9.51
CA ARG A 123 -13.39 -10.83 -9.59
C ARG A 123 -14.23 -11.84 -10.38
N LEU A 124 -13.68 -12.33 -11.49
CA LEU A 124 -14.33 -13.29 -12.39
C LEU A 124 -14.01 -14.75 -12.04
N GLY A 125 -13.21 -14.95 -10.99
CA GLY A 125 -12.76 -16.25 -10.52
C GLY A 125 -11.51 -16.74 -11.23
N ILE A 126 -11.35 -18.06 -11.22
CA ILE A 126 -10.20 -18.76 -11.79
C ILE A 126 -10.66 -19.42 -13.09
N ALA A 127 -9.95 -19.15 -14.19
CA ALA A 127 -10.09 -19.88 -15.44
C ALA A 127 -9.08 -21.05 -15.47
N PRO A 128 -9.47 -22.21 -16.02
CA PRO A 128 -8.51 -23.27 -16.32
C PRO A 128 -7.50 -22.80 -17.36
N ASP A 129 -6.37 -23.50 -17.47
CA ASP A 129 -5.35 -23.23 -18.51
C ASP A 129 -5.80 -23.75 -19.89
N ASP A 130 -6.96 -23.29 -20.33
CA ASP A 130 -7.60 -23.59 -21.61
C ASP A 130 -7.83 -22.30 -22.42
N ILE A 131 -7.39 -22.31 -23.67
CA ILE A 131 -7.40 -21.13 -24.55
C ILE A 131 -8.82 -20.66 -24.85
N ASP A 132 -9.73 -21.59 -25.13
CA ASP A 132 -11.08 -21.27 -25.54
C ASP A 132 -11.88 -20.69 -24.37
N ALA A 133 -11.78 -21.33 -23.20
CA ALA A 133 -12.39 -20.85 -21.96
C ALA A 133 -11.85 -19.46 -21.55
N LEU A 134 -10.54 -19.23 -21.70
CA LEU A 134 -9.94 -17.94 -21.39
C LEU A 134 -10.34 -16.85 -22.38
N ARG A 135 -10.40 -17.18 -23.68
CA ARG A 135 -10.88 -16.28 -24.73
C ARG A 135 -12.32 -15.83 -24.47
N GLU A 136 -13.22 -16.77 -24.18
CA GLU A 136 -14.62 -16.45 -23.88
C GLU A 136 -14.75 -15.53 -22.68
N ARG A 137 -14.00 -15.81 -21.59
CA ARG A 137 -14.01 -14.99 -20.38
C ARG A 137 -13.44 -13.60 -20.62
N LEU A 138 -12.36 -13.47 -21.38
CA LEU A 138 -11.78 -12.17 -21.76
C LEU A 138 -12.77 -11.33 -22.56
N HIS A 139 -13.37 -11.89 -23.62
CA HIS A 139 -14.35 -11.15 -24.42
C HIS A 139 -15.61 -10.80 -23.62
N SER A 140 -16.05 -11.68 -22.71
CA SER A 140 -17.16 -11.37 -21.81
C SER A 140 -16.81 -10.22 -20.86
N ALA A 141 -15.60 -10.21 -20.29
CA ALA A 141 -15.12 -9.12 -19.43
C ALA A 141 -15.09 -7.78 -20.15
N LEU A 142 -14.59 -7.77 -21.40
CA LEU A 142 -14.51 -6.58 -22.24
C LEU A 142 -15.87 -5.94 -22.53
N LYS A 143 -17.00 -6.64 -22.37
CA LYS A 143 -18.34 -6.06 -22.60
C LYS A 143 -18.76 -5.07 -21.52
N PHE A 144 -18.23 -5.17 -20.30
CA PHE A 144 -18.66 -4.35 -19.17
C PHE A 144 -17.51 -3.67 -18.40
N ALA A 145 -16.27 -4.15 -18.55
CA ALA A 145 -15.13 -3.61 -17.82
C ALA A 145 -14.40 -2.51 -18.61
N ASP A 146 -13.87 -1.54 -17.89
CA ASP A 146 -13.01 -0.48 -18.44
C ASP A 146 -11.55 -0.94 -18.51
N VAL A 147 -11.14 -1.83 -17.61
CA VAL A 147 -9.82 -2.46 -17.55
C VAL A 147 -9.99 -3.96 -17.29
N VAL A 148 -9.21 -4.81 -17.96
CA VAL A 148 -9.17 -6.26 -17.69
C VAL A 148 -7.78 -6.67 -17.24
N LEU A 149 -7.70 -7.34 -16.09
CA LEU A 149 -6.48 -7.89 -15.53
C LEU A 149 -6.57 -9.42 -15.55
N LEU A 150 -5.56 -10.04 -16.14
CA LEU A 150 -5.30 -11.46 -16.03
C LEU A 150 -4.14 -11.64 -15.04
N SER A 151 -4.28 -12.54 -14.06
CA SER A 151 -3.20 -12.86 -13.13
C SER A 151 -2.78 -14.32 -13.29
N GLY A 152 -1.55 -14.53 -13.74
CA GLY A 152 -1.04 -15.86 -14.12
C GLY A 152 -0.92 -16.03 -15.65
N GLY A 153 -0.26 -17.12 -16.06
CA GLY A 153 -0.11 -17.48 -17.48
C GLY A 153 0.83 -16.59 -18.31
N THR A 154 1.87 -16.00 -17.69
CA THR A 154 2.85 -15.11 -18.35
C THR A 154 4.27 -15.69 -18.50
N SER A 155 4.51 -16.93 -18.11
CA SER A 155 5.84 -17.55 -18.15
C SER A 155 6.23 -18.04 -19.55
N LYS A 156 7.25 -18.91 -19.65
CA LYS A 156 7.68 -19.62 -20.87
C LYS A 156 7.26 -21.10 -20.89
N GLY A 157 6.31 -21.49 -20.05
CA GLY A 157 5.80 -22.86 -19.95
C GLY A 157 4.75 -23.18 -21.01
N ALA A 158 4.49 -24.47 -21.19
CA ALA A 158 3.47 -24.96 -22.13
C ALA A 158 2.03 -24.51 -21.77
N GLY A 159 1.80 -24.10 -20.51
CA GLY A 159 0.51 -23.63 -19.99
C GLY A 159 0.26 -22.11 -20.09
N ASP A 160 1.17 -21.32 -20.67
CA ASP A 160 1.02 -19.86 -20.74
C ASP A 160 0.05 -19.43 -21.87
N VAL A 161 -1.23 -19.70 -21.63
CA VAL A 161 -2.34 -19.45 -22.56
C VAL A 161 -2.79 -17.98 -22.58
N SER A 162 -2.57 -17.24 -21.48
CA SER A 162 -3.03 -15.86 -21.33
C SER A 162 -2.44 -14.91 -22.37
N TYR A 163 -1.13 -14.99 -22.62
CA TYR A 163 -0.49 -14.20 -23.66
C TYR A 163 -1.06 -14.51 -25.05
N ARG A 164 -1.31 -15.80 -25.35
CA ARG A 164 -1.82 -16.22 -26.67
C ARG A 164 -3.20 -15.64 -26.95
N VAL A 165 -4.08 -15.67 -25.95
CA VAL A 165 -5.43 -15.10 -26.05
C VAL A 165 -5.36 -13.57 -26.18
N VAL A 166 -4.51 -12.91 -25.40
CA VAL A 166 -4.36 -11.44 -25.48
C VAL A 166 -3.71 -11.00 -26.80
N ALA A 167 -2.85 -11.81 -27.41
CA ALA A 167 -2.25 -11.55 -28.71
C ALA A 167 -3.26 -11.57 -29.87
N GLU A 168 -4.46 -12.15 -29.68
CA GLU A 168 -5.55 -12.11 -30.65
C GLU A 168 -6.26 -10.75 -30.68
N LEU A 169 -6.08 -9.93 -29.62
CA LEU A 169 -6.67 -8.59 -29.55
C LEU A 169 -6.03 -7.66 -30.58
N GLN A 170 -6.85 -6.77 -31.13
CA GLN A 170 -6.45 -5.73 -32.07
C GLN A 170 -6.93 -4.35 -31.57
N ASP A 171 -6.33 -3.30 -32.11
CA ASP A 171 -6.65 -1.88 -31.88
C ASP A 171 -6.36 -1.31 -30.48
N PRO A 172 -5.07 -1.16 -30.09
CA PRO A 172 -3.83 -1.51 -30.80
C PRO A 172 -3.35 -2.96 -30.63
N GLY A 173 -4.02 -3.79 -29.82
CA GLY A 173 -3.54 -5.11 -29.44
C GLY A 173 -2.40 -5.03 -28.41
N VAL A 174 -1.43 -5.94 -28.49
CA VAL A 174 -0.27 -5.96 -27.56
C VAL A 174 0.64 -4.75 -27.81
N VAL A 175 0.80 -3.92 -26.79
CA VAL A 175 1.67 -2.72 -26.80
C VAL A 175 3.03 -2.97 -26.17
N ALA A 176 3.12 -3.89 -25.19
CA ALA A 176 4.39 -4.30 -24.61
C ALA A 176 4.34 -5.77 -24.16
N HIS A 177 5.43 -6.50 -24.35
CA HIS A 177 5.58 -7.86 -23.85
C HIS A 177 6.99 -8.06 -23.30
N GLY A 178 7.06 -8.30 -21.99
CA GLY A 178 8.31 -8.36 -21.25
C GLY A 178 8.87 -6.97 -20.93
N VAL A 179 9.22 -6.76 -19.67
CA VAL A 179 9.85 -5.53 -19.18
C VAL A 179 11.18 -5.85 -18.50
N ALA A 180 12.14 -4.93 -18.56
CA ALA A 180 13.43 -5.07 -17.90
C ALA A 180 13.35 -4.73 -16.40
N LEU A 181 12.37 -5.32 -15.69
CA LEU A 181 12.09 -5.11 -14.27
C LEU A 181 12.27 -6.38 -13.45
N LYS A 182 12.69 -6.21 -12.20
CA LYS A 182 12.79 -7.24 -11.16
C LYS A 182 12.15 -6.70 -9.87
N PRO A 183 11.13 -7.35 -9.28
CA PRO A 183 10.31 -8.42 -9.85
C PRO A 183 9.43 -7.93 -11.01
N GLY A 184 8.84 -8.84 -11.79
CA GLY A 184 7.81 -8.48 -12.77
C GLY A 184 8.17 -8.57 -14.26
N LYS A 185 9.32 -9.17 -14.61
CA LYS A 185 9.71 -9.41 -16.02
C LYS A 185 8.57 -9.90 -16.93
N PRO A 186 7.77 -10.93 -16.57
CA PRO A 186 6.73 -11.45 -17.45
C PRO A 186 5.43 -10.66 -17.30
N ILE A 187 5.31 -9.56 -18.05
CA ILE A 187 4.08 -8.78 -18.21
C ILE A 187 3.71 -8.69 -19.69
N CYS A 188 2.42 -8.75 -19.98
CA CYS A 188 1.88 -8.39 -21.29
C CYS A 188 0.89 -7.24 -21.11
N LEU A 189 1.17 -6.12 -21.76
CA LEU A 189 0.28 -4.97 -21.82
C LEU A 189 -0.34 -4.92 -23.21
N ALA A 190 -1.66 -4.81 -23.25
CA ALA A 190 -2.44 -4.70 -24.45
C ALA A 190 -3.54 -3.65 -24.28
N ALA A 191 -4.11 -3.22 -25.39
CA ALA A 191 -5.33 -2.43 -25.38
C ALA A 191 -6.21 -2.82 -26.58
N THR A 192 -7.52 -2.75 -26.40
CA THR A 192 -8.48 -3.02 -27.48
C THR A 192 -9.71 -2.15 -27.31
N GLY A 193 -10.12 -1.43 -28.36
CA GLY A 193 -11.28 -0.52 -28.31
C GLY A 193 -11.18 0.53 -27.20
N GLY A 194 -9.97 1.03 -26.95
CA GLY A 194 -9.68 2.00 -25.88
C GLY A 194 -9.65 1.44 -24.45
N ARG A 195 -9.76 0.11 -24.28
CA ARG A 195 -9.75 -0.56 -22.96
C ARG A 195 -8.40 -1.23 -22.72
N PRO A 196 -7.71 -0.93 -21.61
CA PRO A 196 -6.48 -1.63 -21.22
C PRO A 196 -6.75 -3.09 -20.83
N VAL A 197 -5.87 -3.97 -21.29
CA VAL A 197 -5.82 -5.38 -20.91
C VAL A 197 -4.40 -5.69 -20.47
N ALA A 198 -4.21 -6.24 -19.27
CA ALA A 198 -2.89 -6.61 -18.78
C ALA A 198 -2.85 -8.05 -18.29
N VAL A 199 -1.83 -8.78 -18.70
CA VAL A 199 -1.47 -10.07 -18.11
C VAL A 199 -0.33 -9.83 -17.13
N LEU A 200 -0.63 -9.99 -15.86
CA LEU A 200 0.27 -9.79 -14.74
C LEU A 200 0.95 -11.12 -14.37
N PRO A 201 2.18 -11.06 -13.83
CA PRO A 201 2.88 -12.23 -13.28
C PRO A 201 2.01 -13.06 -12.33
N GLY A 202 2.21 -14.39 -12.32
CA GLY A 202 1.55 -15.28 -11.36
C GLY A 202 2.07 -15.11 -9.92
N PHE A 203 3.31 -14.64 -9.75
CA PHE A 203 3.88 -14.41 -8.43
C PHE A 203 3.31 -13.14 -7.76
N PRO A 204 2.81 -13.21 -6.51
CA PRO A 204 2.04 -12.12 -5.91
C PRO A 204 2.75 -10.78 -5.83
N THR A 205 4.00 -10.77 -5.35
CA THR A 205 4.80 -9.54 -5.26
C THR A 205 5.04 -8.97 -6.66
N SER A 206 5.31 -9.83 -7.65
CA SER A 206 5.48 -9.38 -9.03
C SER A 206 4.20 -8.78 -9.62
N ALA A 207 3.05 -9.40 -9.37
CA ALA A 207 1.74 -8.95 -9.85
C ALA A 207 1.40 -7.56 -9.30
N ILE A 208 1.54 -7.36 -8.00
CA ILE A 208 1.18 -6.08 -7.37
C ILE A 208 2.14 -4.95 -7.76
N PHE A 209 3.45 -5.21 -7.87
CA PHE A 209 4.40 -4.22 -8.35
C PHE A 209 4.11 -3.78 -9.78
N THR A 210 3.96 -4.74 -10.69
CA THR A 210 3.62 -4.42 -12.10
C THR A 210 2.27 -3.73 -12.22
N PHE A 211 1.30 -4.06 -11.36
CA PHE A 211 0.04 -3.34 -11.26
C PHE A 211 0.25 -1.88 -10.85
N HIS A 212 0.98 -1.60 -9.76
CA HIS A 212 1.21 -0.22 -9.30
C HIS A 212 2.02 0.62 -10.28
N GLU A 213 2.94 0.00 -11.01
CA GLU A 213 3.78 0.72 -11.96
C GLU A 213 3.04 1.04 -13.27
N PHE A 214 2.30 0.08 -13.83
CA PHE A 214 1.72 0.24 -15.16
C PHE A 214 0.20 0.48 -15.18
N LEU A 215 -0.54 -0.09 -14.23
CA LEU A 215 -2.01 -0.08 -14.25
C LEU A 215 -2.61 0.95 -13.29
N ALA A 216 -1.98 1.18 -12.13
CA ALA A 216 -2.48 2.12 -11.15
C ALA A 216 -2.59 3.57 -11.71
N PRO A 217 -1.60 4.11 -12.46
CA PRO A 217 -1.73 5.44 -13.05
C PRO A 217 -2.91 5.53 -14.03
N VAL A 218 -3.18 4.46 -14.78
CA VAL A 218 -4.28 4.38 -15.74
C VAL A 218 -5.63 4.36 -15.02
N ILE A 219 -5.79 3.51 -13.99
CA ILE A 219 -7.02 3.41 -13.20
C ILE A 219 -7.32 4.75 -12.50
N ARG A 220 -6.30 5.41 -11.94
CA ARG A 220 -6.45 6.72 -11.30
C ARG A 220 -6.93 7.78 -12.28
N SER A 221 -6.33 7.83 -13.46
CA SER A 221 -6.74 8.75 -14.53
C SER A 221 -8.20 8.52 -14.93
N LEU A 222 -8.60 7.26 -15.12
CA LEU A 222 -10.00 6.89 -15.40
C LEU A 222 -10.95 7.25 -14.25
N ALA A 223 -10.48 7.18 -13.00
CA ALA A 223 -11.22 7.59 -11.81
C ALA A 223 -11.22 9.12 -11.59
N GLY A 224 -10.63 9.91 -12.49
CA GLY A 224 -10.57 11.38 -12.37
C GLY A 224 -9.60 11.89 -11.33
N ARG A 225 -8.70 11.03 -10.85
CA ARG A 225 -7.68 11.38 -9.88
C ARG A 225 -6.43 11.84 -10.61
N GLY A 226 -5.75 12.84 -10.04
CA GLY A 226 -4.44 13.27 -10.52
C GLY A 226 -3.38 12.19 -10.35
N LEU A 227 -2.16 12.52 -10.82
CA LEU A 227 -0.97 11.73 -10.53
C LEU A 227 -0.85 11.50 -9.02
N GLU A 228 -0.38 10.32 -8.65
CA GLU A 228 -0.13 10.01 -7.25
C GLU A 228 1.07 10.81 -6.77
N GLU A 229 0.89 11.62 -5.74
CA GLU A 229 2.01 12.08 -4.92
C GLU A 229 2.47 10.85 -4.14
N ARG A 230 3.49 10.18 -4.68
CA ARG A 230 4.16 9.08 -4.01
C ARG A 230 5.09 9.69 -2.96
N GLU A 231 4.84 9.38 -1.69
CA GLU A 231 5.74 9.82 -0.63
C GLU A 231 7.07 9.08 -0.76
N VAL A 232 8.16 9.85 -0.82
CA VAL A 232 9.51 9.34 -0.95
C VAL A 232 10.32 9.84 0.23
N VAL A 233 10.95 8.93 0.95
CA VAL A 233 11.77 9.24 2.11
C VAL A 233 13.22 8.78 1.87
N PRO A 234 14.23 9.59 2.23
CA PRO A 234 15.60 9.15 2.20
C PRO A 234 15.87 8.18 3.36
N ALA A 235 16.54 7.07 3.08
CA ALA A 235 16.95 6.11 4.11
C ALA A 235 18.35 5.56 3.83
N LYS A 236 19.09 5.24 4.89
CA LYS A 236 20.42 4.65 4.81
C LYS A 236 20.30 3.13 4.68
N LEU A 237 20.85 2.55 3.61
CA LEU A 237 20.80 1.12 3.38
C LEU A 237 21.59 0.37 4.47
N ALA A 238 20.95 -0.51 5.24
CA ALA A 238 21.55 -1.15 6.41
C ALA A 238 22.57 -2.24 6.07
N VAL A 239 22.37 -2.92 4.94
CA VAL A 239 23.22 -4.03 4.47
C VAL A 239 23.42 -3.94 2.97
N ARG A 240 24.58 -4.37 2.48
CA ARG A 240 24.89 -4.42 1.06
C ARG A 240 23.86 -5.26 0.32
N VAL A 241 23.41 -4.78 -0.83
CA VAL A 241 22.50 -5.49 -1.73
C VAL A 241 23.19 -5.77 -3.06
N ASN A 242 23.04 -7.01 -3.53
CA ASN A 242 23.45 -7.38 -4.88
C ASN A 242 22.20 -7.43 -5.78
N SER A 243 22.28 -6.73 -6.91
CA SER A 243 21.26 -6.66 -7.95
C SER A 243 21.77 -7.32 -9.24
N GLU A 244 20.86 -7.64 -10.16
CA GLU A 244 21.21 -8.23 -11.45
C GLU A 244 21.39 -7.15 -12.52
N ILE A 245 22.57 -7.11 -13.16
CA ILE A 245 22.82 -6.22 -14.30
C ILE A 245 21.81 -6.48 -15.42
N GLY A 246 21.32 -5.39 -16.01
CA GLY A 246 20.40 -5.37 -17.13
C GLY A 246 18.93 -5.24 -16.73
N ARG A 247 18.61 -5.18 -15.43
CA ARG A 247 17.24 -5.05 -14.91
C ARG A 247 17.17 -4.01 -13.81
N THR A 248 16.18 -3.13 -13.90
CA THR A 248 15.83 -2.26 -12.77
C THR A 248 15.20 -3.12 -11.68
N GLU A 249 15.75 -3.09 -10.47
CA GLU A 249 15.26 -3.86 -9.33
C GLU A 249 14.48 -2.98 -8.35
N TYR A 250 13.23 -3.33 -8.07
CA TYR A 250 12.45 -2.76 -6.98
C TYR A 250 12.70 -3.59 -5.73
N LEU A 251 13.58 -3.09 -4.87
CA LEU A 251 13.94 -3.70 -3.62
C LEU A 251 12.92 -3.32 -2.54
N LEU A 252 12.14 -4.29 -2.05
CA LEU A 252 11.30 -4.09 -0.87
C LEU A 252 12.16 -3.82 0.36
N VAL A 253 11.78 -2.82 1.15
CA VAL A 253 12.53 -2.44 2.35
C VAL A 253 11.61 -2.27 3.57
N GLY A 254 12.16 -2.63 4.72
CA GLY A 254 11.66 -2.29 6.03
C GLY A 254 12.41 -1.08 6.57
N LEU A 255 11.72 0.00 6.89
CA LEU A 255 12.26 1.21 7.51
C LEU A 255 12.26 1.09 9.04
N VAL A 256 13.37 1.44 9.66
CA VAL A 256 13.51 1.55 11.13
C VAL A 256 14.18 2.86 11.47
N GLU A 257 13.95 3.38 12.67
CA GLU A 257 14.70 4.54 13.16
C GLU A 257 16.18 4.18 13.32
N ALA A 258 17.03 5.08 12.87
CA ALA A 258 18.47 5.03 13.09
C ALA A 258 18.85 6.09 14.13
N PRO A 259 19.91 5.85 14.93
CA PRO A 259 20.44 6.86 15.84
C PRO A 259 20.79 8.16 15.09
N ASP A 260 20.36 9.30 15.62
CA ASP A 260 20.66 10.61 15.02
C ASP A 260 22.15 10.94 15.23
N ASP A 261 22.89 11.00 14.12
CA ASP A 261 24.29 11.43 14.08
C ASP A 261 24.44 12.88 13.56
N GLY A 262 23.32 13.58 13.31
CA GLY A 262 23.26 14.94 12.79
C GLY A 262 23.64 15.11 11.31
N THR A 263 24.00 14.02 10.61
CA THR A 263 24.53 14.05 9.23
C THR A 263 23.88 13.04 8.28
N SER A 264 23.32 11.95 8.81
CA SER A 264 22.65 10.87 8.09
C SER A 264 21.12 11.02 8.15
N PRO A 265 20.36 10.39 7.25
CA PRO A 265 18.91 10.25 7.40
C PRO A 265 18.58 9.51 8.72
N SER A 266 17.49 9.92 9.38
CA SER A 266 17.00 9.28 10.62
C SER A 266 16.42 7.87 10.40
N LEU A 267 16.42 7.36 9.16
CA LEU A 267 15.88 6.07 8.79
C LEU A 267 16.96 5.15 8.25
N ALA A 268 16.95 3.90 8.72
CA ALA A 268 17.69 2.79 8.13
C ALA A 268 16.73 1.89 7.33
N ALA A 269 17.13 1.53 6.11
CA ALA A 269 16.38 0.65 5.22
C ALA A 269 16.98 -0.76 5.24
N PHE A 270 16.18 -1.73 5.66
CA PHE A 270 16.51 -3.15 5.65
C PHE A 270 15.90 -3.83 4.43
N PRO A 271 16.70 -4.42 3.53
CA PRO A 271 16.19 -5.20 2.41
C PRO A 271 15.35 -6.36 2.94
N MET A 272 14.13 -6.48 2.44
CA MET A 272 13.25 -7.58 2.78
C MET A 272 13.37 -8.64 1.69
N GLY A 273 13.90 -9.80 2.07
CA GLY A 273 14.16 -11.04 1.30
C GLY A 273 13.86 -11.09 -0.20
N GLN A 274 14.79 -11.64 -0.98
CA GLN A 274 14.62 -11.84 -2.42
C GLN A 274 13.70 -13.02 -2.72
N GLY A 275 12.46 -12.74 -3.10
CA GLY A 275 11.52 -13.76 -3.55
C GLY A 275 10.25 -13.16 -4.11
N SER A 276 10.12 -13.20 -5.44
CA SER A 276 8.91 -12.75 -6.16
C SER A 276 7.61 -13.40 -5.63
N GLY A 277 7.71 -14.61 -5.09
CA GLY A 277 6.57 -15.37 -4.54
C GLY A 277 6.19 -15.06 -3.09
N SER A 278 6.91 -14.21 -2.36
CA SER A 278 6.67 -13.97 -0.93
C SER A 278 5.60 -12.90 -0.68
N VAL A 279 4.37 -13.34 -0.44
CA VAL A 279 3.24 -12.46 -0.05
C VAL A 279 3.52 -11.73 1.26
N THR A 280 4.13 -12.42 2.23
CA THR A 280 4.41 -11.87 3.56
C THR A 280 5.44 -10.76 3.52
N THR A 281 6.40 -10.83 2.59
CA THR A 281 7.41 -9.78 2.42
C THR A 281 6.77 -8.49 1.93
N PHE A 282 5.87 -8.57 0.94
CA PHE A 282 5.13 -7.41 0.45
C PHE A 282 4.26 -6.79 1.56
N SER A 283 3.49 -7.63 2.28
CA SER A 283 2.60 -7.16 3.35
C SER A 283 3.32 -6.47 4.52
N ARG A 284 4.60 -6.75 4.74
CA ARG A 284 5.37 -6.22 5.88
C ARG A 284 6.33 -5.09 5.49
N ALA A 285 6.47 -4.80 4.21
CA ALA A 285 7.34 -3.74 3.72
C ALA A 285 6.66 -2.37 3.88
N ASP A 286 7.42 -1.35 4.27
CA ASP A 286 6.89 0.01 4.32
C ASP A 286 7.06 0.72 2.97
N GLY A 287 8.00 0.25 2.16
CA GLY A 287 8.33 0.86 0.88
C GLY A 287 9.21 0.00 0.00
N PHE A 288 9.63 0.58 -1.11
CA PHE A 288 10.62 0.00 -1.99
C PHE A 288 11.60 1.05 -2.49
N ALA A 289 12.82 0.62 -2.79
CA ALA A 289 13.84 1.42 -3.44
C ALA A 289 14.08 0.89 -4.86
N THR A 290 14.34 1.80 -5.79
CA THR A 290 14.66 1.47 -7.18
C THR A 290 16.18 1.40 -7.34
N ILE A 291 16.70 0.22 -7.70
CA ILE A 291 18.11 0.00 -8.06
C ILE A 291 18.21 0.07 -9.58
N ASP A 292 19.14 0.88 -10.09
CA ASP A 292 19.30 1.06 -11.53
C ASP A 292 19.74 -0.23 -12.24
N ARG A 293 19.36 -0.37 -13.50
CA ARG A 293 19.70 -1.55 -14.31
C ARG A 293 21.20 -1.75 -14.54
N HIS A 294 22.01 -0.73 -14.35
CA HIS A 294 23.47 -0.80 -14.50
C HIS A 294 24.19 -0.95 -13.15
N GLU A 295 23.45 -1.02 -12.05
CA GLU A 295 23.98 -1.12 -10.70
C GLU A 295 23.89 -2.56 -10.20
N GLU A 296 25.05 -3.20 -10.01
CA GLU A 296 25.15 -4.58 -9.52
C GLU A 296 25.23 -4.65 -7.98
N ILE A 297 25.83 -3.65 -7.36
CA ILE A 297 26.10 -3.63 -5.93
C ILE A 297 25.74 -2.26 -5.38
N VAL A 298 24.83 -2.24 -4.41
CA VAL A 298 24.55 -1.08 -3.58
C VAL A 298 25.18 -1.32 -2.21
N GLU A 299 26.17 -0.51 -1.86
CA GLU A 299 26.93 -0.70 -0.62
C GLU A 299 26.11 -0.31 0.61
N ALA A 300 26.37 -0.99 1.73
CA ALA A 300 25.81 -0.60 3.02
C ALA A 300 26.22 0.85 3.35
N GLY A 301 25.28 1.64 3.89
CA GLY A 301 25.47 3.05 4.18
C GLY A 301 25.08 4.01 3.06
N THR A 302 24.78 3.49 1.86
CA THR A 302 24.27 4.31 0.74
C THR A 302 22.92 4.93 1.10
N ILE A 303 22.74 6.21 0.82
CA ILE A 303 21.44 6.87 0.95
C ILE A 303 20.60 6.52 -0.27
N ILE A 304 19.50 5.82 -0.05
CA ILE A 304 18.54 5.43 -1.07
C ILE A 304 17.23 6.20 -0.90
N GLN A 305 16.53 6.42 -2.01
CA GLN A 305 15.19 6.98 -2.02
C GLN A 305 14.18 5.82 -1.90
N VAL A 306 13.40 5.82 -0.83
CA VAL A 306 12.39 4.79 -0.56
C VAL A 306 11.03 5.36 -0.86
N GLN A 307 10.37 4.80 -1.86
CA GLN A 307 8.97 5.09 -2.13
C GLN A 307 8.09 4.29 -1.17
N LEU A 308 7.25 4.97 -0.40
CA LEU A 308 6.35 4.31 0.55
C LEU A 308 5.21 3.57 -0.16
N LEU A 309 4.84 2.40 0.36
CA LEU A 309 3.68 1.62 -0.09
C LEU A 309 2.38 2.08 0.58
N GLY A 310 2.47 2.64 1.79
CA GLY A 310 1.35 3.23 2.54
C GLY A 310 1.37 4.76 2.51
N ARG A 311 0.25 5.38 2.91
CA ARG A 311 0.11 6.84 3.00
C ARG A 311 0.71 7.44 4.27
N ASP A 312 0.96 6.62 5.28
CA ASP A 312 1.51 7.06 6.57
C ASP A 312 2.63 6.09 6.98
N LEU A 313 3.85 6.61 7.15
CA LEU A 313 4.93 5.86 7.77
C LEU A 313 4.76 5.90 9.29
N HIS A 314 4.36 4.77 9.87
CA HIS A 314 4.32 4.60 11.32
C HIS A 314 5.50 3.75 11.77
N LEU A 315 6.49 4.40 12.36
CA LEU A 315 7.65 3.73 12.94
C LEU A 315 7.22 2.94 14.18
N ALA A 316 7.87 1.78 14.37
CA ALA A 316 7.55 0.87 15.45
C ALA A 316 8.19 1.33 16.76
N ASP A 317 7.46 1.12 17.85
CA ASP A 317 7.94 1.39 19.21
C ASP A 317 8.93 0.31 19.68
N LEU A 318 8.87 -0.87 19.06
CA LEU A 318 9.78 -2.00 19.29
C LEU A 318 10.19 -2.65 17.97
N VAL A 319 11.48 -2.61 17.64
CA VAL A 319 12.05 -3.21 16.45
C VAL A 319 12.77 -4.50 16.81
N VAL A 320 12.33 -5.60 16.21
CA VAL A 320 12.92 -6.93 16.40
C VAL A 320 13.47 -7.45 15.08
N ILE A 321 14.77 -7.71 15.01
CA ILE A 321 15.45 -8.16 13.78
C ILE A 321 16.17 -9.47 14.07
N GLY A 322 15.81 -10.55 13.36
CA GLY A 322 16.51 -11.82 13.53
C GLY A 322 15.77 -13.06 13.04
N SER A 323 16.02 -14.19 13.68
CA SER A 323 15.35 -15.45 13.39
C SER A 323 13.90 -15.45 13.88
N HIS A 324 12.99 -15.90 13.00
CA HIS A 324 11.58 -16.07 13.32
C HIS A 324 11.35 -17.12 14.42
N CYS A 325 10.43 -16.83 15.33
CA CYS A 325 10.05 -17.76 16.38
C CYS A 325 8.59 -17.59 16.81
N VAL A 326 7.84 -18.70 16.89
CA VAL A 326 6.39 -18.69 17.14
C VAL A 326 6.03 -18.07 18.50
N ALA A 327 6.79 -18.37 19.55
CA ALA A 327 6.50 -17.78 20.86
C ALA A 327 6.96 -16.31 20.94
N LEU A 328 7.92 -15.88 20.12
CA LEU A 328 8.22 -14.46 19.95
C LEU A 328 7.06 -13.75 19.23
N ASP A 329 6.49 -14.34 18.18
CA ASP A 329 5.30 -13.78 17.51
C ASP A 329 4.12 -13.63 18.50
N TYR A 330 3.91 -14.62 19.36
CA TYR A 330 2.89 -14.53 20.42
C TYR A 330 3.15 -13.36 21.37
N LEU A 331 4.39 -13.21 21.86
CA LEU A 331 4.76 -12.12 22.78
C LEU A 331 4.59 -10.76 22.11
N LEU A 332 5.02 -10.61 20.85
CA LEU A 332 4.80 -9.40 20.07
C LEU A 332 3.31 -9.09 19.93
N GLY A 333 2.47 -10.11 19.72
CA GLY A 333 1.01 -9.96 19.73
C GLY A 333 0.44 -9.47 21.06
N VAL A 334 0.97 -9.93 22.20
CA VAL A 334 0.58 -9.46 23.54
C VAL A 334 1.00 -8.00 23.75
N LEU A 335 2.22 -7.62 23.36
CA LEU A 335 2.70 -6.24 23.44
C LEU A 335 1.87 -5.30 22.57
N GLN A 336 1.46 -5.76 21.38
CA GLN A 336 0.57 -5.00 20.50
C GLN A 336 -0.79 -4.74 21.13
N GLN A 337 -1.36 -5.70 21.88
CA GLN A 337 -2.59 -5.49 22.64
C GLN A 337 -2.44 -4.48 23.78
N GLN A 338 -1.22 -4.28 24.27
CA GLN A 338 -0.88 -3.27 25.28
C GLN A 338 -0.53 -1.91 24.66
N GLY A 339 -0.64 -1.77 23.33
CA GLY A 339 -0.38 -0.53 22.61
C GLY A 339 1.06 -0.34 22.13
N ILE A 340 1.94 -1.32 22.34
CA ILE A 340 3.32 -1.29 21.84
C ILE A 340 3.32 -1.83 20.41
N ARG A 341 3.58 -0.98 19.43
CA ARG A 341 3.67 -1.40 18.03
C ARG A 341 5.03 -2.02 17.79
N SER A 342 5.04 -3.31 17.53
CA SER A 342 6.27 -4.03 17.20
C SER A 342 6.44 -4.23 15.71
N LYS A 343 7.68 -4.19 15.24
CA LYS A 343 8.07 -4.60 13.88
C LYS A 343 9.03 -5.77 13.94
N PHE A 344 8.73 -6.82 13.19
CA PHE A 344 9.59 -7.99 13.10
C PHE A 344 10.16 -8.19 11.69
N LEU A 345 11.48 -8.12 11.56
CA LEU A 345 12.22 -8.41 10.33
C LEU A 345 12.90 -9.77 10.44
N ALA A 346 12.39 -10.73 9.67
CA ALA A 346 12.88 -12.11 9.64
C ALA A 346 14.12 -12.24 8.72
N VAL A 347 15.30 -11.91 9.25
CA VAL A 347 16.57 -11.92 8.50
C VAL A 347 17.52 -13.07 8.93
N GLY A 348 17.09 -13.88 9.89
CA GLY A 348 17.91 -14.96 10.47
C GLY A 348 18.84 -14.51 11.59
N SER A 349 19.42 -15.45 12.33
CA SER A 349 20.11 -15.17 13.59
C SER A 349 21.37 -14.32 13.43
N THR A 350 22.21 -14.64 12.44
CA THR A 350 23.48 -13.92 12.23
C THR A 350 23.22 -12.45 11.87
N ALA A 351 22.28 -12.20 10.95
CA ALA A 351 21.93 -10.85 10.54
C ALA A 351 21.24 -10.07 11.68
N GLY A 352 20.41 -10.74 12.50
CA GLY A 352 19.81 -10.14 13.68
C GLY A 352 20.86 -9.70 14.72
N LEU A 353 21.84 -10.56 15.00
CA LEU A 353 22.92 -10.23 15.93
C LEU A 353 23.73 -9.02 15.44
N GLU A 354 24.07 -8.96 14.15
CA GLU A 354 24.81 -7.83 13.58
C GLU A 354 23.99 -6.54 13.59
N ALA A 355 22.66 -6.62 13.40
CA ALA A 355 21.77 -5.47 13.55
C ALA A 355 21.74 -4.95 14.99
N ALA A 356 21.71 -5.84 15.98
CA ALA A 356 21.76 -5.48 17.40
C ALA A 356 23.08 -4.78 17.77
N LYS A 357 24.23 -5.31 17.30
CA LYS A 357 25.55 -4.68 17.49
C LYS A 357 25.65 -3.27 16.90
N ARG A 358 24.82 -2.95 15.91
CA ARG A 358 24.78 -1.63 15.24
C ARG A 358 23.70 -0.71 15.81
N CYS A 359 23.02 -1.11 16.89
CA CYS A 359 21.90 -0.37 17.49
C CYS A 359 20.75 -0.11 16.49
N GLN A 360 20.47 -1.08 15.61
CA GLN A 360 19.40 -0.98 14.59
C GLN A 360 18.13 -1.74 14.97
N CYS A 361 18.11 -2.39 16.14
CA CYS A 361 16.96 -3.08 16.71
C CYS A 361 17.05 -3.11 18.23
N ASP A 362 15.89 -3.17 18.88
CA ASP A 362 15.78 -3.30 20.34
C ASP A 362 16.00 -4.75 20.80
N ALA A 363 15.63 -5.72 19.97
CA ALA A 363 15.84 -7.14 20.25
C ALA A 363 16.21 -7.94 19.00
N ALA A 364 17.02 -8.98 19.18
CA ALA A 364 17.39 -9.91 18.12
C ALA A 364 17.10 -11.36 18.51
N GLY A 365 16.22 -12.01 17.74
CA GLY A 365 15.98 -13.45 17.88
C GLY A 365 17.16 -14.25 17.33
N ILE A 366 17.89 -14.96 18.20
CA ILE A 366 19.10 -15.71 17.81
C ILE A 366 19.08 -17.17 18.31
N HIS A 367 19.65 -18.06 17.51
CA HIS A 367 19.91 -19.46 17.84
C HIS A 367 21.24 -19.93 17.23
N LEU A 368 22.31 -19.20 17.51
CA LEU A 368 23.65 -19.48 16.97
C LEU A 368 24.37 -20.47 17.88
N LEU A 369 24.88 -21.56 17.30
CA LEU A 369 25.74 -22.52 17.99
C LEU A 369 27.20 -22.19 17.69
N ASP A 370 28.02 -22.03 18.73
CA ASP A 370 29.46 -22.10 18.56
C ASP A 370 29.91 -23.57 18.63
N ALA A 371 30.34 -24.10 17.48
CA ALA A 371 30.77 -25.49 17.37
C ALA A 371 32.02 -25.82 18.21
N ARG A 372 32.79 -24.82 18.65
CA ARG A 372 34.01 -25.03 19.45
C ARG A 372 33.70 -25.22 20.93
N THR A 373 32.83 -24.39 21.46
CA THR A 373 32.43 -24.40 22.88
C THR A 373 31.21 -25.27 23.11
N ASN A 374 30.46 -25.60 22.05
CA ASN A 374 29.16 -26.27 22.10
C ASN A 374 28.11 -25.46 22.90
N GLU A 375 28.31 -24.15 22.98
CA GLU A 375 27.40 -23.21 23.65
C GLU A 375 26.59 -22.42 22.63
N TYR A 376 25.33 -22.16 22.97
CA TYR A 376 24.44 -21.35 22.15
C TYR A 376 24.48 -19.88 22.58
N ASN A 377 24.50 -18.97 21.60
CA ASN A 377 24.31 -17.52 21.71
C ASN A 377 25.36 -16.75 22.52
N GLN A 378 25.71 -17.23 23.72
CA GLN A 378 26.59 -16.58 24.67
C GLN A 378 27.98 -16.24 24.11
N PRO A 379 28.64 -17.11 23.31
CA PRO A 379 29.93 -16.77 22.70
C PRO A 379 29.90 -15.60 21.71
N PHE A 380 28.71 -15.17 21.27
CA PHE A 380 28.53 -14.13 20.26
C PHE A 380 28.12 -12.76 20.83
N LEU A 381 27.92 -12.65 22.14
CA LEU A 381 27.52 -11.41 22.81
C LEU A 381 28.69 -10.43 22.94
N THR A 382 28.37 -9.14 22.99
CA THR A 382 29.29 -8.06 23.34
C THR A 382 28.86 -7.44 24.68
N PRO A 383 29.69 -6.62 25.35
CA PRO A 383 29.31 -5.98 26.62
C PRO A 383 28.05 -5.10 26.55
N GLU A 384 27.71 -4.63 25.34
CA GLU A 384 26.54 -3.80 25.07
C GLU A 384 25.26 -4.63 24.84
N LEU A 385 25.37 -5.96 24.78
CA LEU A 385 24.26 -6.87 24.50
C LEU A 385 23.94 -7.73 25.71
N GLU A 386 22.68 -7.70 26.13
CA GLU A 386 22.15 -8.59 27.15
C GLU A 386 21.43 -9.78 26.52
N LEU A 387 21.79 -11.00 26.94
CA LEU A 387 21.05 -12.20 26.55
C LEU A 387 19.87 -12.40 27.48
N ILE A 388 18.67 -12.27 26.94
CA ILE A 388 17.43 -12.60 27.64
C ILE A 388 17.06 -14.05 27.28
N PRO A 389 17.29 -15.04 28.16
CA PRO A 389 16.84 -16.40 27.91
C PRO A 389 15.31 -16.44 27.89
N GLY A 390 14.75 -16.84 26.76
CA GLY A 390 13.31 -17.04 26.60
C GLY A 390 12.91 -18.47 26.96
N TYR A 391 12.52 -19.23 25.95
CA TYR A 391 12.03 -20.61 26.07
C TYR A 391 12.97 -21.58 25.36
N GLY A 392 13.03 -22.81 25.86
CA GLY A 392 13.69 -23.91 25.17
C GLY A 392 12.94 -24.31 23.89
N ARG A 393 13.66 -24.60 22.82
CA ARG A 393 13.10 -25.11 21.57
C ARG A 393 13.49 -26.57 21.38
N LEU A 394 12.52 -27.48 21.37
CA LEU A 394 12.77 -28.87 21.00
C LEU A 394 12.80 -28.96 19.46
N GLN A 395 13.94 -29.37 18.90
CA GLN A 395 14.07 -29.72 17.49
C GLN A 395 14.05 -31.24 17.36
N GLY A 396 13.18 -31.76 16.50
CA GLY A 396 13.05 -33.19 16.25
C GLY A 396 12.37 -33.47 14.92
N VAL A 397 12.51 -34.70 14.44
CA VAL A 397 11.83 -35.16 13.22
C VAL A 397 10.48 -35.73 13.63
N VAL A 398 9.39 -35.08 13.22
CA VAL A 398 8.05 -35.66 13.31
C VAL A 398 7.88 -36.60 12.13
N PHE A 399 7.71 -37.89 12.39
CA PHE A 399 7.42 -38.87 11.35
C PHE A 399 6.16 -39.66 11.70
N ARG A 400 5.41 -40.06 10.67
CA ARG A 400 4.33 -41.03 10.82
C ARG A 400 4.95 -42.42 10.82
N ARG A 401 4.67 -43.25 11.84
CA ARG A 401 5.00 -44.69 11.74
C ARG A 401 4.24 -45.27 10.55
N GLY A 402 4.99 -45.94 9.67
CA GLY A 402 4.47 -46.61 8.48
C GLY A 402 3.50 -47.73 8.81
#